data_AF-I2FZM9-F1
#
_entry.id   AF-I2FZM9-F1
#
_cell.length_a   1.000
_cell.length_b   1.000
_cell.length_c   1.000
_cell.angle_alpha   90.00
_cell.angle_beta   90.00
_cell.angle_gamma   90.00
#
_symmetry.space_group_name_H-M   'P 1'
#
loop_
_entity.id
_entity.type
_entity.pdbx_description
1 polymer ?
#
loop_
_entity_poly.entity_id
_entity_poly.type
_entity_poly.pdbx_seq_one_letter_code
_entity_poly.pdbx_strand_id
1 'polypeptide(L)'
;MAGPNLELFKFGMYLFFPLAVMVHYGDPEWYHRNVLPIRDQFWPKEESLYRPPRNSDDVKSALDEMKAKRLARREARLKEEAQAALGQRSTASASAPSKATEQKTVTQLVEDKRSQRLV
;
A
#
# COMPACT_ATOMS: atom_id res chain seq x y z
N MET A 1 2.50 -65.68 -7.64
CA MET A 1 3.49 -64.79 -8.30
C MET A 1 3.09 -64.65 -9.75
N ALA A 2 2.44 -63.55 -10.12
CA ALA A 2 2.05 -63.31 -11.51
C ALA A 2 3.34 -63.17 -12.33
N GLY A 3 3.54 -64.09 -13.28
CA GLY A 3 4.79 -64.25 -14.03
C GLY A 3 5.12 -63.08 -14.97
N PRO A 4 6.07 -63.26 -15.91
CA PRO A 4 6.68 -62.19 -16.70
C PRO A 4 5.68 -61.27 -17.45
N ASN A 5 4.47 -61.75 -17.76
CA ASN A 5 3.41 -60.93 -18.37
C ASN A 5 3.00 -59.72 -17.52
N LEU A 6 3.06 -59.83 -16.19
CA LEU A 6 2.73 -58.70 -15.30
C LEU A 6 3.85 -57.64 -15.30
N GLU A 7 5.10 -58.05 -15.54
CA GLU A 7 6.23 -57.13 -15.65
C GLU A 7 6.15 -56.32 -16.95
N LEU A 8 5.77 -56.95 -18.07
CA LEU A 8 5.54 -56.24 -19.33
C LEU A 8 4.39 -55.24 -19.24
N PHE A 9 3.30 -55.58 -18.55
CA PHE A 9 2.19 -54.66 -18.35
C PHE A 9 2.60 -53.43 -17.52
N LYS A 10 3.31 -53.63 -16.41
CA LYS A 10 3.82 -52.53 -15.57
C LYS A 10 4.79 -51.65 -16.34
N PHE A 11 5.70 -52.26 -17.09
CA PHE A 11 6.65 -51.56 -17.93
C PHE A 11 5.95 -50.72 -19.01
N GLY A 12 4.97 -51.30 -19.71
CA GLY A 12 4.15 -50.59 -20.68
C GLY A 12 3.39 -49.42 -20.05
N MET A 13 2.79 -49.61 -18.87
CA MET A 13 2.09 -48.55 -18.14
C MET A 13 3.03 -47.43 -17.72
N TYR A 14 4.22 -47.75 -17.20
CA TYR A 14 5.20 -46.74 -16.77
C TYR A 14 5.80 -45.95 -17.92
N LEU A 15 5.83 -46.50 -19.14
CA LEU A 15 6.22 -45.75 -20.33
C LEU A 15 5.05 -44.96 -20.91
N PHE A 16 3.88 -45.60 -21.04
CA PHE A 16 2.71 -45.00 -21.67
C PHE A 16 2.15 -43.84 -20.86
N PHE A 17 2.07 -43.96 -19.53
CA PHE A 17 1.51 -42.93 -18.67
C PHE A 17 2.22 -41.57 -18.81
N PRO A 18 3.55 -41.46 -18.60
CA PRO A 18 4.24 -40.19 -18.79
C PRO A 18 4.23 -39.71 -20.24
N LEU A 19 4.29 -40.61 -21.23
CA LEU A 19 4.17 -40.20 -22.64
C LEU A 19 2.79 -39.61 -22.95
N ALA A 20 1.72 -40.24 -22.47
CA ALA A 20 0.35 -39.77 -22.70
C ALA A 20 0.10 -38.43 -22.02
N VAL A 21 0.60 -38.25 -20.79
CA VAL A 21 0.57 -36.96 -20.08
C VAL A 21 1.35 -35.91 -20.87
N MET A 22 2.55 -36.24 -21.37
CA MET A 22 3.35 -35.31 -22.16
C MET A 22 2.66 -34.93 -23.47
N VAL A 23 2.02 -35.86 -24.19
CA VAL A 23 1.31 -35.55 -25.43
C VAL A 23 0.06 -34.71 -25.17
N HIS A 24 -0.65 -34.96 -24.07
CA HIS A 24 -1.87 -34.24 -23.74
C HIS A 24 -1.60 -32.82 -23.22
N TYR A 25 -0.65 -32.67 -22.30
CA TYR A 25 -0.34 -31.39 -21.66
C TYR A 25 0.82 -30.62 -22.31
N GLY A 26 1.60 -31.28 -23.15
CA GLY A 26 2.71 -30.68 -23.89
C GLY A 26 2.29 -30.02 -25.20
N ASP A 27 1.00 -30.08 -25.56
CA ASP A 27 0.47 -29.32 -26.68
C ASP A 27 0.66 -27.81 -26.42
N PRO A 28 1.38 -27.08 -27.30
CA PRO A 28 1.54 -25.64 -27.17
C PRO A 28 0.20 -24.91 -27.01
N GLU A 29 -0.85 -25.37 -27.71
CA GLU A 29 -2.19 -24.78 -27.62
C GLU A 29 -2.79 -24.93 -26.23
N TRP A 30 -2.56 -26.07 -25.57
CA TRP A 30 -3.06 -26.30 -24.21
C TRP A 30 -2.41 -25.31 -23.22
N TYR A 31 -1.10 -25.09 -23.34
CA TYR A 31 -0.38 -24.13 -22.50
C TYR A 31 -0.90 -22.69 -22.71
N HIS A 32 -1.09 -22.28 -23.98
CA HIS A 32 -1.57 -20.95 -24.32
C HIS A 32 -2.99 -20.67 -23.78
N ARG A 33 -3.85 -21.68 -23.74
CA ARG A 33 -5.25 -21.53 -23.30
C ARG A 33 -5.42 -21.64 -21.79
N ASN A 34 -4.64 -22.49 -21.12
CA ASN A 34 -4.86 -22.81 -19.72
C ASN A 34 -3.88 -22.10 -18.78
N VAL A 35 -2.63 -21.90 -19.18
CA VAL A 35 -1.58 -21.37 -18.30
C VAL A 35 -1.40 -19.86 -18.46
N LEU A 36 -1.35 -19.36 -19.71
CA LEU A 36 -1.13 -17.93 -19.95
C LEU A 36 -2.21 -17.01 -19.35
N PRO A 37 -3.51 -17.31 -19.45
CA PRO A 37 -4.53 -16.43 -18.86
C PRO A 37 -4.44 -16.35 -17.34
N ILE A 38 -4.00 -17.44 -16.69
CA ILE A 38 -3.79 -17.48 -15.23
C ILE A 38 -2.60 -16.60 -14.84
N ARG A 39 -1.53 -16.58 -15.64
CA ARG A 39 -0.36 -15.73 -15.42
C ARG A 39 -0.74 -14.25 -15.35
N ASP A 40 -1.60 -13.81 -16.26
CA ASP A 40 -2.01 -12.40 -16.35
C ASP A 40 -2.96 -11.97 -15.21
N GLN A 41 -3.64 -12.93 -14.57
CA GLN A 41 -4.43 -12.69 -13.35
C GLN A 41 -3.55 -12.63 -12.09
N PHE A 42 -2.48 -13.44 -12.04
CA PHE A 42 -1.61 -13.53 -10.89
C PHE A 42 -0.54 -12.44 -10.86
N TRP A 43 0.00 -12.06 -12.03
CA TRP A 43 1.04 -11.06 -12.12
C TRP A 43 0.46 -9.67 -12.44
N PRO A 44 0.93 -8.60 -11.78
CA PRO A 44 0.55 -7.25 -12.16
C PRO A 44 0.93 -7.00 -13.62
N LYS A 45 0.01 -6.43 -14.39
CA LYS A 45 0.28 -6.05 -15.78
C LYS A 45 1.49 -5.14 -15.85
N GLU A 46 2.38 -5.36 -16.82
CA GLU A 46 3.61 -4.56 -16.99
C GLU A 46 3.34 -3.05 -17.12
N GLU A 47 2.15 -2.67 -17.61
CA GLU A 47 1.70 -1.28 -17.70
C GLU A 47 1.44 -0.62 -16.34
N SER A 48 1.02 -1.41 -15.34
CA SER A 48 0.80 -0.92 -13.98
C SER A 48 2.10 -0.77 -13.19
N LEU A 49 3.20 -1.33 -13.72
CA LEU A 49 4.48 -1.33 -13.04
C LEU A 49 5.17 0.02 -13.22
N TYR A 50 5.69 0.57 -12.13
CA TYR A 50 6.52 1.77 -12.18
C TYR A 50 7.76 1.50 -13.02
N ARG A 51 7.94 2.28 -14.10
CA ARG A 51 9.11 2.20 -14.97
C ARG A 51 10.14 3.23 -14.52
N PRO A 52 11.30 2.81 -13.98
CA PRO A 52 12.35 3.74 -13.62
C PRO A 52 12.85 4.49 -14.85
N PRO A 53 13.13 5.81 -14.74
CA PRO A 53 13.69 6.59 -15.85
C PRO A 53 15.06 6.01 -16.23
N ARG A 54 15.26 5.77 -17.54
CA ARG A 54 16.49 5.15 -18.06
C ARG A 54 17.40 6.17 -18.76
N ASN A 55 16.82 7.19 -19.38
CA ASN A 55 17.58 8.23 -20.09
C ASN A 55 17.65 9.52 -19.26
N SER A 56 18.62 10.38 -19.58
CA SER A 56 18.77 11.68 -18.93
C SER A 56 17.54 12.57 -19.04
N ASP A 57 16.82 12.50 -20.16
CA ASP A 57 15.61 13.29 -20.38
C ASP A 57 14.41 12.75 -19.58
N ASP A 58 14.30 11.42 -19.43
CA ASP A 58 13.32 10.77 -18.55
C ASP A 58 13.55 11.14 -17.07
N VAL A 59 14.81 11.31 -16.68
CA VAL A 59 15.16 11.73 -15.31
C VAL A 59 14.69 13.17 -15.06
N LYS A 60 14.86 14.08 -16.03
CA LYS A 60 14.41 15.46 -15.91
C LYS A 60 12.89 15.55 -15.80
N SER A 61 12.16 14.86 -16.67
CA SER A 61 10.69 14.85 -16.64
C SER A 61 10.15 14.29 -15.31
N ALA A 62 10.71 13.17 -14.84
CA ALA A 62 10.35 12.60 -13.55
C ALA A 62 10.65 13.56 -12.37
N LEU A 63 11.77 14.29 -12.42
CA LEU A 63 12.09 15.30 -11.40
C LEU A 63 11.08 16.46 -11.38
N ASP A 64 10.66 16.94 -12.55
CA ASP A 64 9.69 18.03 -12.65
C ASP A 64 8.30 17.59 -12.19
N GLU A 65 7.87 16.37 -12.52
CA GLU A 65 6.67 15.75 -11.96
C GLU A 65 6.74 15.65 -10.43
N MET A 66 7.89 15.23 -9.88
CA MET A 66 8.08 15.16 -8.43
C MET A 66 8.02 16.53 -7.76
N LYS A 67 8.57 17.58 -8.38
CA LYS A 67 8.46 18.96 -7.89
C LYS A 67 7.02 19.44 -7.89
N ALA A 68 6.29 19.22 -8.99
CA ALA A 68 4.88 19.59 -9.11
C ALA A 68 4.03 18.88 -8.05
N LYS A 69 4.26 17.58 -7.84
CA LYS A 69 3.57 16.79 -6.79
C LYS A 69 3.85 17.30 -5.38
N ARG A 70 5.08 17.78 -5.11
CA ARG A 70 5.44 18.40 -3.82
C ARG A 70 4.72 19.72 -3.61
N LEU A 71 4.66 20.58 -4.63
CA LEU A 71 3.96 21.87 -4.57
C LEU A 71 2.45 21.66 -4.35
N ALA A 72 1.81 20.78 -5.13
CA ALA A 72 0.40 20.46 -4.99
C ALA A 72 0.05 19.93 -3.57
N ARG A 73 0.89 19.05 -3.00
CA ARG A 73 0.72 18.57 -1.62
C ARG A 73 0.88 19.67 -0.58
N ARG A 74 1.77 20.64 -0.81
CA ARG A 74 1.96 21.79 0.08
C ARG A 74 0.73 22.71 0.03
N GLU A 75 0.22 22.99 -1.16
CA GLU A 75 -0.98 23.82 -1.34
C GLU A 75 -2.23 23.16 -0.74
N ALA A 76 -2.42 21.85 -0.93
CA ALA A 76 -3.52 21.12 -0.32
C ALA A 76 -3.51 21.24 1.21
N ARG A 77 -2.34 21.06 1.84
CA ARG A 77 -2.17 21.22 3.29
C ARG A 77 -2.49 22.64 3.77
N LEU A 78 -2.00 23.66 3.07
CA LEU A 78 -2.29 25.05 3.42
C LEU A 78 -3.78 25.38 3.28
N LYS A 79 -4.46 24.81 2.27
CA LYS A 79 -5.91 24.95 2.10
C LYS A 79 -6.68 24.27 3.23
N GLU A 80 -6.27 23.06 3.61
CA GLU A 80 -6.86 22.33 4.75
C GLU A 80 -6.66 23.10 6.07
N GLU A 81 -5.46 23.62 6.33
CA GLU A 81 -5.15 24.44 7.51
C GLU A 81 -5.96 25.75 7.53
N ALA A 82 -6.10 26.42 6.39
CA ALA A 82 -6.92 27.63 6.27
C ALA A 82 -8.41 27.34 6.51
N GLN A 83 -8.94 26.25 5.96
CA GLN A 83 -10.32 25.81 6.18
C GLN A 83 -10.57 25.41 7.64
N ALA A 84 -9.62 24.71 8.27
CA ALA A 84 -9.69 24.38 9.69
C ALA A 84 -9.66 25.64 10.57
N ALA A 85 -8.83 26.64 10.23
CA ALA A 85 -8.77 27.91 10.95
C ALA A 85 -10.05 28.76 10.76
N LEU A 86 -10.64 28.78 9.56
CA LEU A 86 -11.93 29.44 9.28
C LEU A 86 -13.08 28.76 10.02
N GLY A 87 -13.12 27.42 10.02
CA GLY A 87 -14.12 26.62 10.76
C GLY A 87 -14.05 26.83 12.28
N GLN A 88 -12.84 26.94 12.84
CA GLN A 88 -12.65 27.28 14.26
C GLN A 88 -13.04 28.73 14.59
N ARG A 89 -12.90 29.67 13.64
CA ARG A 89 -13.29 31.07 13.85
C ARG A 89 -14.81 31.26 13.85
N SER A 90 -15.54 30.47 13.06
CA SER A 90 -17.01 30.44 13.06
C SER A 90 -17.60 29.80 14.32
N THR A 91 -16.93 28.81 14.94
CA THR A 91 -17.40 28.22 16.22
C THR A 91 -16.99 29.04 17.44
N ALA A 92 -15.85 29.76 17.39
CA ALA A 92 -15.40 30.65 18.47
C ALA A 92 -16.23 31.95 18.59
N SER A 93 -16.89 32.41 17.51
CA SER A 93 -17.77 33.58 17.54
C SER A 93 -19.14 33.32 18.23
N ALA A 94 -19.48 32.07 18.53
CA ALA A 94 -20.73 31.70 19.20
C ALA A 94 -20.55 31.26 20.66
N SER A 95 -19.33 31.27 21.20
CA SER A 95 -19.08 30.90 22.61
C SER A 95 -17.98 31.74 23.24
N ALA A 96 -18.28 33.01 23.52
CA ALA A 96 -17.59 33.74 24.58
C ALA A 96 -18.34 33.50 25.90
N PRO A 97 -17.76 32.70 26.81
CA PRO A 97 -17.72 33.16 28.19
C PRO A 97 -16.34 32.92 28.86
N SER A 98 -15.90 33.95 29.58
CA SER A 98 -15.19 33.89 30.87
C SER A 98 -14.21 32.71 31.10
N LYS A 99 -12.94 32.85 30.68
CA LYS A 99 -11.81 32.02 31.17
C LYS A 99 -10.66 32.81 31.81
N ALA A 100 -10.88 34.09 32.14
CA ALA A 100 -9.87 34.93 32.78
C ALA A 100 -9.82 34.77 34.32
N THR A 101 -10.86 34.21 34.94
CA THR A 101 -10.97 34.12 36.40
C THR A 101 -10.36 32.83 36.96
N GLU A 102 -10.43 31.72 36.23
CA GLU A 102 -9.99 30.40 36.72
C GLU A 102 -8.46 30.24 36.78
N GLN A 103 -7.72 30.91 35.89
CA GLN A 103 -6.26 30.80 35.84
C GLN A 103 -5.57 31.46 37.02
N LYS A 104 -6.16 32.50 37.63
CA LYS A 104 -5.60 33.20 38.80
C LYS A 104 -5.73 32.38 40.08
N THR A 105 -6.80 31.59 40.22
CA THR A 105 -7.02 30.74 41.40
C THR A 105 -6.09 29.52 41.39
N VAL A 106 -5.84 28.93 40.22
CA VAL A 106 -4.95 27.76 40.09
C VAL A 106 -3.48 28.13 40.34
N THR A 107 -3.01 29.28 39.84
CA THR A 107 -1.63 29.73 40.14
C THR A 107 -1.44 30.06 41.61
N GLN A 108 -2.42 30.69 42.27
CA GLN A 108 -2.35 30.96 43.71
C GLN A 108 -2.35 29.68 44.57
N LEU A 109 -3.13 28.67 44.21
CA LEU A 109 -3.15 27.37 44.91
C LEU A 109 -1.86 26.56 44.74
N VAL A 110 -1.18 26.69 43.59
CA VAL A 110 0.10 26.03 43.35
C VAL A 110 1.23 26.70 44.15
N GLU A 111 1.19 28.02 44.29
CA GLU A 111 2.19 28.79 45.04
C GLU A 111 2.09 28.55 46.55
N ASP A 112 0.86 28.48 47.08
CA ASP A 112 0.60 28.22 48.50
C ASP A 112 0.95 26.78 48.94
N LYS A 113 0.77 25.79 48.05
CA LYS A 113 1.26 24.42 48.31
C LYS A 113 2.79 24.30 48.29
N ARG A 114 3.48 25.20 47.58
CA ARG A 114 4.94 25.18 47.48
C ARG A 114 5.59 25.83 48.71
N SER A 115 4.96 26.83 49.31
CA SER A 115 5.44 27.50 50.53
C SER A 115 5.31 26.61 51.78
N GLN A 116 4.24 25.80 51.89
CA GLN A 116 4.04 24.89 53.02
C GLN A 116 5.00 23.69 53.05
N ARG A 117 5.73 23.41 51.97
CA ARG A 117 6.62 22.23 51.86
C ARG A 117 8.08 22.53 52.24
N LEU A 118 8.38 23.74 52.70
CA LEU A 118 9.74 24.25 52.96
C LEU A 118 10.02 24.55 54.45
N VAL A 119 9.24 23.97 55.38
CA VAL A 119 9.52 23.99 56.83
C VAL A 119 9.82 22.57 57.31
#